data_AF-G5LMN9-F1
#
_entry.id   AF-G5LMN9-F1
#
_cell.length_a   1.000
_cell.length_b   1.000
_cell.length_c   1.000
_cell.angle_alpha   90.00
_cell.angle_beta   90.00
_cell.angle_gamma   90.00
#
_symmetry.space_group_name_H-M   'P 1'
#
loop_
_entity.id
_entity.type
_entity.pdbx_description
1 polymer ?
#
loop_
_entity_poly.entity_id
_entity_poly.type
_entity_poly.pdbx_seq_one_letter_code
_entity_poly.pdbx_strand_id
1 'polypeptide(L)'
;MPLHVGSGCLPATITNLRINCIAQSATPPEMSLWEKIKEFFCSTHQTEALECIWTICHPSVGTTREDVVSRFEQLRMLAYAGYEESIHSGRHGESHFCILDADSQEILSVTLDDAGNYIVNCQGHNETYRFTMDIEQGEE
;
A
#
# COMPACT_ATOMS: atom_id res chain seq x y z
N MET A 1 1.84 -3.34 26.76
CA MET A 1 1.24 -2.01 26.94
C MET A 1 1.00 -1.40 25.56
N PRO A 2 -0.13 -0.71 25.31
CA PRO A 2 -0.39 -0.13 23.99
C PRO A 2 0.64 0.97 23.70
N LEU A 3 1.10 1.05 22.45
CA LEU A 3 2.01 2.10 22.02
C LEU A 3 1.20 3.34 21.67
N HIS A 4 1.54 4.45 22.29
CA HIS A 4 0.93 5.74 22.00
C HIS A 4 1.98 6.58 21.29
N VAL A 5 1.67 6.99 20.07
CA VAL A 5 2.57 7.78 19.23
C VAL A 5 1.99 9.18 19.08
N GLY A 6 2.81 10.18 19.39
CA GLY A 6 2.43 11.59 19.41
C GLY A 6 1.94 12.05 20.80
N SER A 7 2.25 13.30 21.14
CA SER A 7 1.74 14.00 22.32
C SER A 7 1.12 15.31 21.83
N GLY A 8 -0.12 15.26 21.34
CA GLY A 8 -0.81 16.38 20.71
C GLY A 8 -2.27 16.06 20.36
N CYS A 9 -2.89 16.85 19.49
CA CYS A 9 -4.34 16.84 19.21
C CYS A 9 -4.90 15.55 18.56
N LEU A 10 -4.02 14.65 18.09
CA LEU A 10 -4.39 13.40 17.41
C LEU A 10 -3.43 12.26 17.79
N PRO A 11 -3.48 11.74 19.03
CA PRO A 11 -2.61 10.64 19.43
C PRO A 11 -3.05 9.35 18.73
N ALA A 12 -2.12 8.70 18.05
CA ALA A 12 -2.36 7.38 17.47
C ALA A 12 -2.09 6.32 18.55
N THR A 13 -3.10 5.51 18.85
CA THR A 13 -2.97 4.40 19.80
C THR A 13 -2.92 3.08 19.05
N ILE A 14 -1.77 2.40 19.10
CA ILE A 14 -1.61 1.06 18.57
C ILE A 14 -1.93 0.08 19.71
N THR A 15 -3.03 -0.66 19.56
CA THR A 15 -3.50 -1.59 20.57
C THR A 15 -2.54 -2.78 20.74
N ASN A 16 -2.49 -3.36 21.95
CA ASN A 16 -1.70 -4.58 22.18
C ASN A 16 -2.15 -5.73 21.28
N LEU A 17 -3.42 -5.75 20.87
CA LEU A 17 -3.93 -6.74 19.92
C LEU A 17 -3.24 -6.57 18.57
N ARG A 18 -3.17 -5.34 18.03
CA ARG A 18 -2.48 -5.06 16.77
C ARG A 18 -0.98 -5.34 16.86
N ILE A 19 -0.34 -4.95 17.96
CA ILE A 19 1.09 -5.27 18.22
C ILE A 19 1.32 -6.78 18.26
N ASN A 20 0.43 -7.53 18.93
CA ASN A 20 0.51 -8.99 18.96
C ASN A 20 0.25 -9.62 17.60
N CYS A 21 -0.70 -9.11 16.81
CA CYS A 21 -0.93 -9.58 15.45
C CYS A 21 0.30 -9.37 14.56
N ILE A 22 0.97 -8.22 14.66
CA ILE A 22 2.24 -7.95 13.95
C ILE A 22 3.34 -8.91 14.43
N ALA A 23 3.50 -9.06 15.74
CA ALA A 23 4.53 -9.91 16.35
C ALA A 23 4.30 -11.42 16.15
N GLN A 24 3.04 -11.86 16.00
CA GLN A 24 2.67 -13.26 15.77
C GLN A 24 2.54 -13.60 14.28
N SER A 25 2.56 -12.59 13.39
CA SER A 25 2.70 -12.85 11.96
C SER A 25 4.13 -13.36 11.69
N ALA A 26 4.27 -14.64 11.34
CA ALA A 26 5.57 -15.25 11.03
C ALA A 26 6.12 -14.80 9.66
N THR A 27 5.32 -14.06 8.91
CA THR A 27 5.68 -13.35 7.69
C THR A 27 4.96 -12.01 7.76
N PRO A 28 5.66 -10.86 7.55
CA PRO A 28 4.96 -9.62 7.27
C PRO A 28 3.95 -9.88 6.14
N PRO A 29 2.77 -9.25 6.12
CA PRO A 29 1.83 -9.38 5.01
C PRO A 29 2.52 -9.13 3.64
N GLU A 30 3.58 -8.31 3.61
CA GLU A 30 4.41 -8.10 2.45
C GLU A 30 5.20 -9.34 1.99
N MET A 31 5.61 -10.26 2.86
CA MET A 31 6.29 -11.49 2.42
C MET A 31 5.34 -12.45 1.73
N SER A 32 4.11 -12.64 2.25
CA SER A 32 3.14 -13.52 1.58
C SER A 32 2.68 -12.93 0.24
N LEU A 33 2.51 -11.61 0.19
CA LEU A 33 2.26 -10.89 -1.06
C LEU A 33 3.45 -11.05 -2.02
N TRP A 34 4.66 -10.76 -1.55
CA TRP A 34 5.89 -10.84 -2.34
C TRP A 34 6.10 -12.23 -2.95
N GLU A 35 5.91 -13.30 -2.17
CA GLU A 35 6.05 -14.67 -2.66
C GLU A 35 5.11 -14.99 -3.83
N LYS A 36 3.95 -14.33 -3.91
CA LYS A 36 2.99 -14.50 -5.02
C LYS A 36 3.34 -13.70 -6.27
N ILE A 37 4.00 -12.55 -6.12
CA ILE A 37 4.25 -11.63 -7.24
C ILE A 37 5.72 -11.54 -7.65
N LYS A 38 6.64 -12.11 -6.88
CA LYS A 38 8.09 -12.08 -7.19
C LYS A 38 8.42 -12.68 -8.54
N GLU A 39 7.61 -13.61 -9.03
CA GLU A 39 7.77 -14.25 -10.35
C GLU A 39 7.44 -13.32 -11.51
N PHE A 40 6.75 -12.20 -11.24
CA PHE A 40 6.47 -11.18 -12.25
C PHE A 40 7.74 -10.43 -12.61
N PHE A 41 8.74 -10.41 -11.71
CA PHE A 41 9.92 -9.58 -11.83
C PHE A 41 11.19 -10.41 -12.05
N CYS A 42 12.10 -9.89 -12.88
CA CYS A 42 13.44 -10.45 -13.00
C CYS A 42 14.21 -10.32 -11.69
N SER A 43 15.09 -11.29 -11.37
CA SER A 43 15.90 -11.25 -10.15
C SER A 43 16.74 -9.97 -10.01
N THR A 44 17.13 -9.34 -11.13
CA THR A 44 17.84 -8.05 -11.12
C THR A 44 16.95 -6.87 -10.72
N HIS A 45 15.65 -6.98 -10.91
CA HIS A 45 14.66 -5.94 -10.62
C HIS A 45 13.84 -6.22 -9.35
N GLN A 46 13.98 -7.43 -8.78
CA GLN A 46 13.21 -7.85 -7.61
C GLN A 46 13.39 -6.91 -6.41
N THR A 47 14.61 -6.45 -6.13
CA THR A 47 14.84 -5.48 -5.06
C THR A 47 14.07 -4.18 -5.29
N GLU A 48 14.08 -3.66 -6.51
CA GLU A 48 13.39 -2.42 -6.85
C GLU A 48 11.86 -2.56 -6.83
N ALA A 49 11.36 -3.70 -7.30
CA ALA A 49 9.94 -4.02 -7.24
C ALA A 49 9.46 -4.16 -5.79
N LEU A 50 10.26 -4.82 -4.93
CA LEU A 50 9.95 -4.95 -3.51
C LEU A 50 9.88 -3.59 -2.80
N GLU A 51 10.82 -2.68 -3.10
CA GLU A 51 10.77 -1.31 -2.57
C GLU A 51 9.52 -0.57 -3.05
N CYS A 52 9.11 -0.73 -4.31
CA CYS A 52 7.86 -0.14 -4.81
C CYS A 52 6.65 -0.66 -4.04
N ILE A 53 6.54 -1.98 -3.86
CA ILE A 53 5.45 -2.61 -3.09
C ILE A 53 5.45 -2.11 -1.66
N TRP A 54 6.63 -2.00 -1.04
CA TRP A 54 6.76 -1.47 0.32
C TRP A 54 6.22 -0.04 0.43
N THR A 55 6.58 0.85 -0.50
CA THR A 55 6.08 2.25 -0.50
C THR A 55 4.59 2.35 -0.76
N ILE A 56 4.01 1.41 -1.52
CA ILE A 56 2.58 1.31 -1.75
C ILE A 56 1.86 0.85 -0.46
N CYS A 57 2.39 -0.18 0.19
CA CYS A 57 1.79 -0.70 1.43
C CYS A 57 1.94 0.27 2.61
N HIS A 58 3.00 1.09 2.62
CA HIS A 58 3.33 2.04 3.69
C HIS A 58 3.51 3.47 3.15
N PRO A 59 2.42 4.14 2.74
CA PRO A 59 2.52 5.46 2.17
C PRO A 59 2.95 6.49 3.23
N SER A 60 3.85 7.40 2.86
CA SER A 60 4.26 8.51 3.74
C SER A 60 3.18 9.58 3.82
N VAL A 61 3.24 10.43 4.86
CA VAL A 61 2.37 11.61 4.95
C VAL A 61 2.57 12.49 3.72
N GLY A 62 1.47 12.85 3.05
CA GLY A 62 1.50 13.62 1.81
C GLY A 62 1.69 12.81 0.53
N THR A 63 1.64 11.47 0.59
CA THR A 63 1.59 10.63 -0.62
C THR A 63 0.41 11.06 -1.50
N THR A 64 0.70 11.51 -2.72
CA THR A 64 -0.29 11.97 -3.68
C THR A 64 -0.78 10.84 -4.58
N ARG A 65 -1.84 11.10 -5.35
CA ARG A 65 -2.31 10.17 -6.36
C ARG A 65 -1.28 9.95 -7.45
N GLU A 66 -0.60 11.01 -7.88
CA GLU A 66 0.49 10.92 -8.87
C GLU A 66 1.65 10.04 -8.38
N ASP A 67 1.98 10.07 -7.08
CA ASP A 67 2.98 9.17 -6.51
C ASP A 67 2.55 7.70 -6.66
N VAL A 68 1.28 7.39 -6.35
CA VAL A 68 0.75 6.02 -6.50
C VAL A 68 0.77 5.57 -7.95
N VAL A 69 0.30 6.43 -8.87
CA VAL A 69 0.38 6.18 -10.32
C VAL A 69 1.82 5.86 -10.71
N SER A 70 2.77 6.72 -10.31
CA SER A 70 4.19 6.54 -10.64
C SER A 70 4.74 5.21 -10.13
N ARG A 71 4.35 4.76 -8.94
CA ARG A 71 4.80 3.47 -8.39
C ARG A 71 4.21 2.28 -9.13
N PHE A 72 2.93 2.32 -9.49
CA PHE A 72 2.31 1.26 -10.30
C PHE A 72 2.91 1.20 -11.71
N GLU A 73 3.19 2.34 -12.33
CA GLU A 73 3.88 2.40 -13.62
C GLU A 73 5.32 1.87 -13.52
N GLN A 74 6.03 2.17 -12.43
CA GLN A 74 7.36 1.61 -12.15
C GLN A 74 7.30 0.08 -12.01
N LEU A 75 6.34 -0.46 -11.25
CA LEU A 75 6.12 -1.90 -11.17
C LEU A 75 5.84 -2.50 -12.55
N ARG A 76 5.04 -1.84 -13.39
CA ARG A 76 4.75 -2.30 -14.75
C ARG A 76 6.00 -2.38 -15.62
N MET A 77 6.91 -1.41 -15.51
CA MET A 77 8.18 -1.41 -16.24
C MET A 77 9.16 -2.50 -15.78
N LEU A 78 9.11 -2.87 -14.50
CA LEU A 78 10.01 -3.88 -13.92
C LEU A 78 9.52 -5.32 -14.16
N ALA A 79 8.24 -5.50 -14.44
CA ALA A 79 7.62 -6.79 -14.72
C ALA A 79 8.08 -7.37 -16.07
N TYR A 80 8.09 -8.69 -16.19
CA TYR A 80 8.30 -9.35 -17.48
C TYR A 80 7.13 -9.05 -18.42
N ALA A 81 7.42 -9.14 -19.73
CA ALA A 81 6.40 -9.06 -20.75
C ALA A 81 5.29 -10.09 -20.50
N GLY A 82 4.04 -9.63 -20.49
CA GLY A 82 2.85 -10.44 -20.17
C GLY A 82 2.45 -10.49 -18.69
N TYR A 83 3.26 -9.99 -17.75
CA TYR A 83 2.81 -9.69 -16.38
C TYR A 83 2.49 -8.21 -16.17
N GLU A 84 2.97 -7.34 -17.06
CA GLU A 84 2.64 -5.92 -17.09
C GLU A 84 1.13 -5.65 -17.17
N GLU A 85 0.40 -6.53 -17.86
CA GLU A 85 -1.06 -6.48 -18.01
C GLU A 85 -1.81 -6.86 -16.74
N SER A 86 -1.15 -7.51 -15.78
CA SER A 86 -1.69 -7.80 -14.45
C SER A 86 -1.61 -6.60 -13.50
N ILE A 87 -0.90 -5.53 -13.88
CA ILE A 87 -0.69 -4.33 -13.06
C ILE A 87 -1.50 -3.17 -13.64
N HIS A 88 -2.48 -2.69 -12.88
CA HIS A 88 -3.44 -1.69 -13.32
C HIS A 88 -3.36 -0.40 -12.50
N SER A 89 -3.29 0.71 -13.22
CA SER A 89 -3.50 2.07 -12.71
C SER A 89 -4.87 2.58 -13.21
N GLY A 90 -5.80 2.89 -12.31
CA GLY A 90 -7.05 3.59 -12.64
C GLY A 90 -8.26 2.74 -13.06
N ARG A 91 -8.38 1.49 -12.59
CA ARG A 91 -9.63 0.71 -12.72
C ARG A 91 -10.72 1.41 -11.87
N HIS A 92 -11.99 1.47 -12.27
CA HIS A 92 -13.08 2.10 -11.49
C HIS A 92 -12.86 3.58 -11.07
N GLY A 93 -12.89 4.51 -12.02
CA GLY A 93 -12.93 5.95 -11.69
C GLY A 93 -11.57 6.55 -11.32
N GLU A 94 -10.50 5.99 -11.88
CA GLU A 94 -9.11 6.49 -11.82
C GLU A 94 -8.43 6.52 -10.42
N SER A 95 -9.17 6.25 -9.34
CA SER A 95 -8.67 6.26 -7.95
C SER A 95 -8.36 4.86 -7.39
N HIS A 96 -8.52 3.82 -8.20
CA HIS A 96 -8.24 2.44 -7.78
C HIS A 96 -7.14 1.79 -8.65
N PHE A 97 -6.18 1.20 -7.96
CA PHE A 97 -4.96 0.60 -8.50
C PHE A 97 -4.88 -0.84 -8.03
N CYS A 98 -4.48 -1.78 -8.88
CA CYS A 98 -4.40 -3.18 -8.45
C CYS A 98 -3.38 -4.03 -9.20
N ILE A 99 -2.98 -5.11 -8.56
CA ILE A 99 -2.19 -6.21 -9.14
C ILE A 99 -3.06 -7.47 -9.08
N LEU A 100 -3.25 -8.10 -10.23
CA LEU A 100 -4.05 -9.30 -10.39
C LEU A 100 -3.18 -10.57 -10.41
N ASP A 101 -3.73 -11.68 -9.92
CA ASP A 101 -3.18 -13.02 -10.19
C ASP A 101 -3.66 -13.58 -11.53
N ALA A 102 -3.22 -14.81 -11.83
CA ALA A 102 -3.61 -15.54 -13.04
C ALA A 102 -5.12 -15.81 -13.15
N ASP A 103 -5.84 -15.84 -12.03
CA ASP A 103 -7.29 -16.02 -11.96
C ASP A 103 -8.04 -14.67 -11.98
N SER A 104 -7.33 -13.58 -12.30
CA SER A 104 -7.83 -12.21 -12.31
C SER A 104 -8.37 -11.72 -10.95
N GLN A 105 -7.90 -12.32 -9.85
CA GLN A 105 -8.21 -11.87 -8.50
C GLN A 105 -7.19 -10.85 -8.02
N GLU A 106 -7.64 -9.87 -7.25
CA GLU A 106 -6.77 -8.83 -6.70
C GLU A 106 -5.90 -9.40 -5.58
N ILE A 107 -4.59 -9.41 -5.81
CA ILE A 107 -3.60 -9.80 -4.79
C ILE A 107 -3.25 -8.59 -3.93
N LEU A 108 -3.10 -7.43 -4.57
CA LEU A 108 -2.88 -6.12 -3.97
C LEU A 108 -3.80 -5.11 -4.66
N SER A 109 -4.52 -4.30 -3.89
CA SER A 109 -5.19 -3.12 -4.42
C SER A 109 -5.04 -1.91 -3.50
N VAL A 110 -5.08 -0.73 -4.12
CA VAL A 110 -5.06 0.57 -3.44
C VAL A 110 -6.26 1.35 -3.92
N THR A 111 -7.02 1.90 -2.98
CA THR A 111 -8.12 2.83 -3.27
C THR A 111 -7.86 4.15 -2.58
N LEU A 112 -7.94 5.23 -3.36
CA LEU A 112 -7.95 6.60 -2.85
C LEU A 112 -9.41 7.07 -2.82
N ASP A 113 -9.97 7.24 -1.63
CA ASP A 113 -11.35 7.69 -1.47
C ASP A 113 -11.44 9.23 -1.45
N ASP A 114 -12.59 9.79 -1.83
CA ASP A 114 -12.85 11.23 -1.86
C ASP A 114 -12.61 11.93 -0.50
N ALA A 115 -12.70 11.19 0.61
CA ALA A 115 -12.38 11.72 1.94
C ALA A 115 -10.86 11.79 2.25
N GLY A 116 -10.00 11.50 1.27
CA GLY A 116 -8.53 11.54 1.42
C GLY A 116 -7.95 10.31 2.14
N ASN A 117 -8.70 9.21 2.17
CA ASN A 117 -8.22 7.95 2.75
C ASN A 117 -7.41 7.17 1.70
N TYR A 118 -6.29 6.61 2.14
CA TYR A 118 -5.49 5.67 1.36
C TYR A 118 -5.75 4.27 1.89
N ILE A 119 -6.43 3.43 1.11
CA ILE A 119 -6.86 2.09 1.53
C ILE A 119 -6.04 1.06 0.77
N VAL A 120 -5.23 0.27 1.49
CA VAL A 120 -4.50 -0.88 0.95
C VAL A 120 -5.29 -2.14 1.24
N ASN A 121 -5.50 -2.99 0.25
CA ASN A 121 -6.02 -4.34 0.41
C ASN A 121 -4.96 -5.34 -0.05
N CYS A 122 -4.51 -6.18 0.86
CA CYS A 122 -3.60 -7.28 0.61
C CYS A 122 -4.33 -8.60 0.88
N GLN A 123 -4.71 -9.32 -0.17
CA GLN A 123 -5.34 -10.65 -0.07
C GLN A 123 -6.57 -10.70 0.87
N GLY A 124 -7.39 -9.64 0.89
CA GLY A 124 -8.57 -9.54 1.74
C GLY A 124 -8.32 -8.92 3.12
N HIS A 125 -7.08 -8.56 3.45
CA HIS A 125 -6.76 -7.74 4.62
C HIS A 125 -6.68 -6.27 4.22
N ASN A 126 -7.57 -5.44 4.79
CA ASN A 126 -7.63 -4.02 4.50
C ASN A 126 -6.91 -3.21 5.58
N GLU A 127 -5.94 -2.39 5.18
CA GLU A 127 -5.34 -1.35 6.00
C GLU A 127 -5.73 0.03 5.46
N THR A 128 -6.33 0.85 6.31
CA THR A 128 -6.71 2.22 5.97
C THR A 128 -5.75 3.20 6.62
N TYR A 129 -5.10 4.01 5.79
CA TYR A 129 -4.25 5.11 6.18
C TYR A 129 -5.03 6.41 6.01
N ARG A 130 -5.16 7.15 7.11
CA ARG A 130 -5.77 8.47 7.10
C ARG A 130 -4.69 9.49 7.34
N PHE A 131 -4.38 10.28 6.32
CA PHE A 131 -3.51 11.44 6.50
C PHE A 131 -4.34 12.53 7.16
N THR A 132 -4.05 12.81 8.42
CA THR A 132 -4.56 14.02 9.07
C THR A 132 -3.83 15.19 8.43
N MET A 133 -4.50 15.92 7.54
CA MET A 133 -4.09 17.28 7.24
C MET A 133 -4.21 18.04 8.55
N ASP A 134 -3.08 18.42 9.14
CA ASP A 134 -3.07 19.53 10.08
C ASP A 134 -3.60 20.74 9.28
N ILE A 135 -4.88 21.04 9.46
CA ILE A 135 -5.41 22.34 9.07
C ILE A 135 -4.70 23.30 10.03
N GLU A 136 -3.64 23.97 9.55
CA GLU A 136 -3.20 25.20 10.16
C GLU A 136 -4.40 26.14 10.15
N GLN A 137 -5.13 26.18 11.27
CA GLN A 137 -6.10 27.24 11.53
C GLN A 137 -5.29 28.53 11.61
N GLY A 138 -5.26 29.28 10.51
CA GLY A 138 -4.99 30.70 10.57
C GLY A 138 -6.06 31.33 11.45
N GLU A 139 -5.71 31.61 12.70
CA GLU A 139 -6.39 32.62 13.49
C GLU A 139 -5.78 33.98 13.18
N GLU A 140 -6.68 34.94 13.06
CA GLU A 140 -6.56 36.26 12.45
C GLU A 140 -5.83 37.29 13.34
#